data_AF-A0A090Y3X4-F1
#
_entry.id   AF-A0A090Y3X4-F1
#
_cell.length_a   1.000
_cell.length_b   1.000
_cell.length_c   1.000
_cell.angle_alpha   90.00
_cell.angle_beta   90.00
_cell.angle_gamma   90.00
#
_symmetry.space_group_name_H-M   'P 1'
#
loop_
_entity.id
_entity.type
_entity.pdbx_description
1 polymer ?
#
loop_
_entity_poly.entity_id
_entity_poly.type
_entity_poly.pdbx_seq_one_letter_code
_entity_poly.pdbx_strand_id
1 'polypeptide(L)'
;MMDKYEYAVRGAKIFCECGSHVRRLNLPQSHGAFVNDKPMMNEADCVPEVNISSFGTCDSPKNESGETVYLISMDGKEIQGTPCKFALLSGGKWEKTKEQAKVDEKPALTTESELHCSLGGTIRFNSSGQQEAD
;
A
#
# COMPACT_ATOMS: atom_id res chain seq x y z
N MET A 1 2.91 -27.38 0.63
CA MET A 1 3.11 -26.35 -0.39
C MET A 1 3.61 -25.13 0.34
N MET A 2 4.77 -24.59 -0.04
CA MET A 2 5.37 -23.46 0.65
C MET A 2 4.79 -22.21 0.02
N ASP A 3 3.90 -21.52 0.72
CA ASP A 3 3.40 -20.22 0.32
C ASP A 3 4.62 -19.31 0.14
N LYS A 4 4.93 -18.99 -1.12
CA LYS A 4 6.12 -18.22 -1.47
C LYS A 4 5.75 -16.74 -1.33
N TYR A 5 5.52 -16.29 -0.11
CA TYR A 5 5.40 -14.86 0.15
C TYR A 5 6.75 -14.19 -0.11
N GLU A 6 6.71 -13.09 -0.85
CA GLU A 6 7.88 -12.33 -1.24
C GLU A 6 7.98 -11.08 -0.37
N TYR A 7 9.20 -10.64 -0.08
CA TYR A 7 9.40 -9.35 0.58
C TYR A 7 8.90 -8.20 -0.29
N ALA A 8 8.15 -7.27 0.28
CA ALA A 8 7.74 -6.09 -0.47
C ALA A 8 8.91 -5.12 -0.60
N VAL A 9 9.11 -4.59 -1.81
CA VAL A 9 10.10 -3.55 -2.10
C VAL A 9 9.43 -2.27 -2.55
N ARG A 10 10.20 -1.18 -2.64
CA ARG A 10 9.75 0.05 -3.32
C ARG A 10 9.22 -0.30 -4.71
N GLY A 11 8.08 0.26 -5.06
CA GLY A 11 7.38 -0.03 -6.31
C GLY A 11 6.39 -1.20 -6.23
N ALA A 12 6.35 -1.95 -5.13
CA ALA A 12 5.32 -2.96 -4.87
C ALA A 12 3.92 -2.39 -5.10
N LYS A 13 3.08 -3.11 -5.85
CA LYS A 13 1.72 -2.66 -6.11
C LYS A 13 0.79 -3.05 -4.97
N ILE A 14 0.02 -2.10 -4.49
CA ILE A 14 -0.96 -2.25 -3.42
C ILE A 14 -2.32 -1.71 -3.87
N PHE A 15 -3.39 -2.21 -3.27
CA PHE A 15 -4.74 -1.69 -3.46
C PHE A 15 -5.48 -1.64 -2.14
N CYS A 16 -6.42 -0.70 -2.02
CA CYS A 16 -7.41 -0.68 -0.95
C CYS A 16 -8.66 -1.40 -1.45
N GLU A 17 -9.26 -2.28 -0.64
CA GLU A 17 -10.51 -2.98 -0.99
C GLU A 17 -11.69 -2.03 -1.26
N CYS A 18 -11.65 -0.81 -0.71
CA CYS A 18 -12.67 0.22 -0.98
C CYS A 18 -12.26 1.20 -2.08
N GLY A 19 -11.04 1.10 -2.62
CA GLY A 19 -10.47 2.08 -3.55
C GLY A 19 -10.54 1.61 -5.00
N SER A 20 -10.77 2.54 -5.93
CA SER A 20 -10.85 2.20 -7.36
C SER A 20 -9.50 2.01 -8.06
N HIS A 21 -8.38 2.38 -7.43
CA HIS A 21 -7.07 2.30 -8.07
C HIS A 21 -6.00 1.60 -7.24
N VAL A 22 -5.20 0.76 -7.91
CA VAL A 22 -3.89 0.27 -7.47
C VAL A 22 -2.89 1.42 -7.43
N ARG A 23 -1.99 1.35 -6.44
CA ARG A 23 -0.89 2.27 -6.22
C ARG A 23 0.42 1.52 -6.02
N ARG A 24 1.53 2.24 -6.16
CA ARG A 24 2.85 1.71 -5.85
C ARG A 24 3.30 2.25 -4.50
N LEU A 25 3.87 1.38 -3.67
CA LEU A 25 4.57 1.80 -2.47
C LEU A 25 5.77 2.64 -2.84
N ASN A 26 5.90 3.77 -2.15
CA ASN A 26 7.05 4.65 -2.26
C ASN A 26 7.91 4.56 -1.01
N LEU A 27 9.22 4.63 -1.20
CA LEU A 27 10.21 4.70 -0.14
C LEU A 27 11.21 5.78 -0.53
N PRO A 28 11.03 7.03 -0.04
CA PRO A 28 11.87 8.16 -0.44
C PRO A 28 13.35 7.95 -0.10
N GLN A 29 13.62 7.37 1.07
CA GLN A 29 14.96 7.04 1.54
C GLN A 29 15.03 5.54 1.83
N SER A 30 16.01 4.86 1.22
CA SER A 30 16.22 3.42 1.47
C SER A 30 16.68 3.18 2.90
N HIS A 31 16.20 2.06 3.47
CA HIS A 31 16.63 1.50 4.76
C HIS A 31 17.98 0.75 4.70
N GLY A 32 18.63 0.72 3.53
CA GLY A 32 19.90 0.01 3.33
C GLY A 32 19.77 -1.51 3.15
N ALA A 33 18.55 -2.06 3.12
CA ALA A 33 18.26 -3.46 2.86
C ALA A 33 17.62 -3.64 1.47
N PHE A 34 18.05 -4.66 0.73
CA PHE A 34 17.69 -4.87 -0.67
C PHE A 34 17.38 -6.32 -0.99
N VAL A 35 16.49 -6.53 -1.96
CA VAL A 35 16.29 -7.79 -2.67
C VAL A 35 16.21 -7.50 -4.16
N ASN A 36 16.99 -8.20 -4.97
CA ASN A 36 17.15 -7.93 -6.41
C ASN A 36 17.45 -6.45 -6.70
N ASP A 37 18.38 -5.85 -5.94
CA ASP A 37 18.78 -4.44 -6.03
C ASP A 37 17.65 -3.42 -5.76
N LYS A 38 16.48 -3.87 -5.30
CA LYS A 38 15.35 -3.02 -4.94
C LYS A 38 15.22 -2.88 -3.43
N PRO A 39 14.99 -1.66 -2.90
CA PRO A 39 15.00 -1.41 -1.47
C PRO A 39 13.76 -2.00 -0.80
N MET A 40 13.95 -2.72 0.31
CA MET A 40 12.89 -3.40 1.06
C MET A 40 12.09 -2.45 1.94
N MET A 41 10.82 -2.78 2.18
CA MET A 41 9.91 -2.04 3.06
C MET A 41 9.81 -2.71 4.45
N ASN A 42 9.46 -1.94 5.48
CA ASN A 42 9.17 -2.42 6.83
C ASN A 42 7.78 -1.97 7.34
N GLU A 43 7.39 -2.46 8.52
CA GLU A 43 6.05 -2.24 9.08
C GLU A 43 5.64 -0.76 9.25
N ALA A 44 6.61 0.14 9.35
CA ALA A 44 6.35 1.57 9.55
C ALA A 44 6.21 2.35 8.24
N ASP A 45 6.47 1.75 7.08
CA ASP A 45 6.42 2.40 5.77
C ASP A 45 4.97 2.55 5.27
N CYS A 46 4.20 3.37 5.98
CA CYS A 46 2.77 3.55 5.78
C CYS A 46 2.32 5.03 5.86
N VAL A 47 3.25 5.98 5.82
CA VAL A 47 2.93 7.41 5.95
C VAL A 47 2.10 7.87 4.73
N PRO A 48 0.89 8.44 4.94
CA PRO A 48 0.07 8.96 3.84
C PRO A 48 0.79 10.01 3.00
N GLU A 49 0.61 9.95 1.68
CA GLU A 49 1.23 10.83 0.68
C GLU A 49 2.77 10.82 0.65
N VAL A 50 3.41 9.98 1.47
CA VAL A 50 4.86 9.73 1.46
C VAL A 50 5.15 8.31 0.98
N ASN A 51 4.58 7.31 1.65
CA ASN A 51 4.68 5.90 1.27
C ASN A 51 3.50 5.43 0.44
N ILE A 52 2.30 5.95 0.75
CA ILE A 52 1.03 5.50 0.18
C ILE A 52 0.22 6.72 -0.27
N SER A 53 0.00 6.84 -1.59
CA SER A 53 -0.90 7.82 -2.19
C SER A 53 -2.37 7.37 -2.12
N SER A 54 -3.32 8.31 -2.26
CA SER A 54 -4.76 8.01 -2.39
C SER A 54 -5.12 6.93 -3.45
N PHE A 55 -6.14 6.12 -3.18
CA PHE A 55 -6.57 5.00 -4.03
C PHE A 55 -7.69 5.36 -5.04
N GLY A 56 -7.73 6.62 -5.48
CA GLY A 56 -8.74 7.10 -6.42
C GLY A 56 -10.06 7.45 -5.74
N THR A 57 -11.17 6.84 -6.15
CA THR A 57 -12.50 6.97 -5.52
C THR A 57 -12.72 5.89 -4.46
N CYS A 58 -13.57 6.17 -3.47
CA CYS A 58 -13.82 5.32 -2.32
C CYS A 58 -15.29 4.89 -2.24
N ASP A 59 -15.53 3.59 -2.12
CA ASP A 59 -16.88 3.04 -1.97
C ASP A 59 -17.26 2.77 -0.50
N SER A 60 -16.41 3.15 0.46
CA SER A 60 -16.73 2.96 1.87
C SER A 60 -17.89 3.87 2.30
N PRO A 61 -18.95 3.33 2.92
CA PRO A 61 -20.05 4.14 3.45
C PRO A 61 -19.62 5.04 4.63
N LYS A 62 -18.43 4.80 5.21
CA LYS A 62 -17.85 5.66 6.27
C LYS A 62 -17.17 6.91 5.71
N ASN A 63 -17.04 7.02 4.39
CA ASN A 63 -16.42 8.18 3.76
C ASN A 63 -17.44 9.33 3.67
N GLU A 64 -17.44 10.19 4.68
CA GLU A 64 -18.33 11.35 4.79
C GLU A 64 -17.76 12.61 4.12
N SER A 65 -16.70 12.49 3.30
CA SER A 65 -16.16 13.63 2.57
C SER A 65 -17.17 14.17 1.56
N GLY A 66 -17.39 15.50 1.56
CA GLY A 66 -18.20 16.20 0.56
C GLY A 66 -17.46 16.50 -0.75
N GLU A 67 -16.20 16.08 -0.87
CA GLU A 67 -15.38 16.28 -2.06
C GLU A 67 -15.73 15.24 -3.14
N THR A 68 -15.73 15.66 -4.40
CA THR A 68 -15.85 14.76 -5.56
C THR A 68 -14.62 14.90 -6.43
N VAL A 69 -14.02 13.77 -6.81
CA VAL A 69 -12.91 13.71 -7.76
C VAL A 69 -13.36 13.04 -9.06
N TYR A 70 -12.78 13.48 -10.17
CA TYR A 70 -13.00 12.94 -11.51
C TYR A 70 -11.70 12.30 -11.99
N LEU A 71 -11.74 11.02 -12.34
CA LEU A 71 -10.56 10.22 -12.66
C LEU A 71 -10.81 9.37 -13.90
N ILE A 72 -9.73 8.89 -14.52
CA ILE A 72 -9.78 7.84 -15.53
C ILE A 72 -9.37 6.53 -14.85
N SER A 73 -10.25 5.53 -14.87
CA SER A 73 -9.96 4.20 -14.34
C SER A 73 -8.86 3.50 -15.13
N MET A 74 -8.36 2.37 -14.62
CA MET A 74 -7.34 1.57 -15.35
C MET A 74 -7.81 1.05 -16.70
N ASP A 75 -9.12 0.91 -16.89
CA ASP A 75 -9.72 0.48 -18.15
C ASP A 75 -9.99 1.66 -19.11
N GLY A 76 -9.52 2.87 -18.77
CA GLY A 76 -9.69 4.07 -19.59
C GLY A 76 -11.07 4.73 -19.49
N LYS A 77 -11.90 4.36 -18.50
CA LYS A 77 -13.24 4.92 -18.31
C LYS A 77 -13.21 6.12 -17.37
N GLU A 78 -13.93 7.17 -17.71
CA GLU A 78 -14.21 8.27 -16.78
C GLU A 78 -15.05 7.76 -15.60
N ILE A 79 -14.58 8.06 -14.39
CA ILE A 79 -15.27 7.76 -13.13
C ILE A 79 -15.28 9.01 -12.25
N GLN A 80 -16.28 9.10 -11.39
CA GLN A 80 -16.35 10.13 -10.35
C GLN A 80 -16.79 9.52 -9.03
N GLY A 81 -16.39 10.16 -7.92
CA GLY A 81 -16.81 9.75 -6.59
C GLY A 81 -16.03 10.44 -5.49
N THR A 82 -16.34 10.07 -4.26
CA THR A 82 -15.65 10.59 -3.07
C THR A 82 -14.20 10.08 -3.06
N PRO A 83 -13.18 10.92 -2.80
CA PRO A 83 -11.79 10.48 -2.88
C PRO A 83 -11.44 9.47 -1.78
N CYS A 84 -10.72 8.42 -2.15
CA CYS A 84 -10.12 7.44 -1.25
C CYS A 84 -8.81 7.98 -0.66
N LYS A 85 -8.93 9.07 0.09
CA LYS A 85 -7.82 9.63 0.87
C LYS A 85 -7.48 8.66 1.99
N PHE A 86 -6.26 8.14 1.93
CA PHE A 86 -5.80 7.17 2.91
C PHE A 86 -5.53 7.88 4.24
N ALA A 87 -6.19 7.41 5.30
CA ALA A 87 -5.92 7.82 6.66
C ALA A 87 -5.74 6.57 7.53
N LEU A 88 -4.66 6.57 8.32
CA LEU A 88 -4.38 5.51 9.28
C LEU A 88 -5.28 5.62 10.50
N LEU A 89 -5.55 4.47 11.13
CA LEU A 89 -5.96 4.45 12.53
C LEU A 89 -4.81 4.97 13.41
N SER A 90 -5.11 5.52 14.59
CA SER A 90 -4.07 5.99 15.51
C SER A 90 -3.09 4.85 15.85
N GLY A 91 -1.80 5.06 15.59
CA GLY A 91 -0.77 4.02 15.75
C GLY A 91 -0.80 2.91 14.68
N GLY A 92 -1.55 3.11 13.60
CA GLY A 92 -1.65 2.17 12.49
C GLY A 92 -0.29 1.93 11.83
N LYS A 93 0.02 0.65 11.63
CA LYS A 93 1.21 0.15 10.95
C LYS A 93 0.81 -1.09 10.15
N TRP A 94 1.69 -1.54 9.27
CA TRP A 94 1.43 -2.81 8.58
C TRP A 94 1.44 -3.97 9.57
N GLU A 95 0.51 -4.89 9.37
CA GLU A 95 0.35 -6.12 10.14
C GLU A 95 0.70 -7.32 9.26
N LYS A 96 0.76 -8.52 9.86
CA LYS A 96 1.17 -9.77 9.17
C LYS A 96 2.53 -9.62 8.49
N THR A 97 3.46 -9.00 9.20
CA THR A 97 4.84 -8.77 8.76
C THR A 97 5.74 -9.94 9.15
N LYS A 98 6.93 -10.02 8.55
CA LYS A 98 7.89 -11.09 8.84
C LYS A 98 8.76 -10.70 10.04
N GLU A 99 8.32 -11.03 11.25
CA GLU A 99 9.01 -10.65 12.50
C GLU A 99 10.50 -11.02 12.59
N GLN A 100 10.88 -12.16 12.00
CA GLN A 100 12.26 -12.64 12.04
C GLN A 100 13.19 -11.99 11.00
N ALA A 101 12.62 -11.29 10.01
CA ALA A 101 13.39 -10.52 9.03
C ALA A 101 13.25 -9.04 9.37
N LYS A 102 14.36 -8.38 9.72
CA LYS A 102 14.36 -6.96 10.09
C LYS A 102 14.94 -6.11 8.97
N VAL A 103 14.31 -4.97 8.71
CA VAL A 103 14.73 -3.91 7.79
C VAL A 103 14.67 -2.62 8.61
N ASP A 104 15.82 -2.00 8.86
CA ASP A 104 15.96 -0.88 9.82
C ASP A 104 15.38 -1.23 11.20
N GLU A 105 15.82 -2.37 11.76
CA GLU A 105 15.39 -2.92 13.06
C GLU A 105 13.89 -3.24 13.20
N LYS A 106 13.11 -3.09 12.13
CA LYS A 106 11.66 -3.32 12.12
C LYS A 106 11.26 -4.51 11.26
N PRO A 107 10.17 -5.22 11.57
CA PRO A 107 9.66 -6.34 10.75
C PRO A 107 9.52 -5.97 9.27
N ALA A 108 10.05 -6.83 8.40
CA ALA A 108 9.96 -6.64 6.96
C ALA A 108 8.52 -6.90 6.45
N LEU A 109 8.08 -6.10 5.47
CA LEU A 109 6.83 -6.36 4.76
C LEU A 109 6.97 -7.55 3.83
N THR A 110 5.86 -8.28 3.66
CA THR A 110 5.70 -9.31 2.65
C THR A 110 4.42 -9.08 1.85
N THR A 111 4.22 -9.84 0.78
CA THR A 111 2.96 -9.85 0.02
C THR A 111 1.74 -10.32 0.83
N GLU A 112 1.92 -10.82 2.06
CA GLU A 112 0.84 -11.16 2.99
C GLU A 112 0.53 -10.05 3.99
N SER A 113 1.37 -9.01 4.05
CA SER A 113 1.18 -7.91 4.98
C SER A 113 -0.07 -7.09 4.61
N GLU A 114 -0.75 -6.60 5.64
CA GLU A 114 -2.02 -5.88 5.52
C GLU A 114 -1.96 -4.55 6.27
N LEU A 115 -2.73 -3.56 5.82
CA LEU A 115 -2.86 -2.28 6.49
C LEU A 115 -4.31 -1.81 6.49
N HIS A 116 -4.80 -1.34 7.63
CA HIS A 116 -6.21 -0.96 7.79
C HIS A 116 -6.35 0.57 7.79
N CYS A 117 -7.26 1.09 6.97
CA CYS A 117 -7.57 2.52 6.94
C CYS A 117 -8.76 2.86 7.86
N SER A 118 -8.86 4.13 8.27
CA SER A 118 -9.94 4.63 9.14
C SER A 118 -11.34 4.50 8.50
N LEU A 119 -11.41 4.45 7.17
CA LEU A 119 -12.64 4.23 6.42
C LEU A 119 -13.07 2.75 6.41
N GLY A 120 -12.32 1.86 7.06
CA GLY A 120 -12.66 0.43 7.19
C GLY A 120 -12.24 -0.45 6.02
N GLY A 121 -11.45 0.06 5.08
CA GLY A 121 -10.86 -0.73 4.01
C GLY A 121 -9.54 -1.40 4.44
N THR A 122 -9.29 -2.59 3.91
CA THR A 122 -7.99 -3.27 4.01
C THR A 122 -7.15 -2.98 2.78
N ILE A 123 -5.87 -2.64 3.00
CA ILE A 123 -4.88 -2.46 1.95
C ILE A 123 -4.03 -3.73 1.87
N ARG A 124 -3.91 -4.26 0.66
CA ARG A 124 -3.23 -5.53 0.35
C ARG A 124 -2.29 -5.38 -0.83
N PHE A 125 -1.41 -6.36 -1.02
CA PHE A 125 -0.48 -6.41 -2.14
C PHE A 125 -1.10 -7.08 -3.37
N ASN A 126 -0.86 -6.46 -4.52
CA ASN A 126 -1.06 -7.06 -5.84
C ASN A 126 0.26 -7.61 -6.41
N SER A 127 1.40 -7.03 -6.07
CA SER A 127 2.73 -7.55 -6.41
C SER A 127 3.79 -7.14 -5.38
N SER A 128 4.86 -7.93 -5.26
CA SER A 128 6.00 -7.62 -4.39
C SER A 128 6.87 -6.48 -4.91
N GLY A 129 6.79 -6.19 -6.22
CA GLY A 129 7.63 -5.22 -6.92
C GLY A 129 9.01 -5.78 -7.33
N GLN A 130 9.35 -7.02 -6.95
CA GLN A 130 10.69 -7.57 -7.15
C GLN A 130 11.03 -7.89 -8.62
N GLN A 131 10.04 -8.23 -9.45
CA GLN A 131 10.24 -8.61 -10.86
C GLN A 131 9.86 -7.51 -11.86
N GLU A 132 9.36 -6.36 -11.40
CA GLU A 132 8.97 -5.27 -12.29
C GLU A 132 10.21 -4.44 -12.71
N ALA A 133 10.34 -4.11 -13.99
CA ALA A 133 11.31 -3.10 -14.42
C ALA A 133 10.87 -1.72 -13.91
N ASP A 134 11.82 -0.92 -13.45
CA ASP A 134 11.59 0.43 -12.93
C ASP A 134 11.16 1.43 -14.02
#